data_AF-A0A497MJX3-F1
#
_entry.id   AF-A0A497MJX3-F1
#
_cell.length_a   1.000
_cell.length_b   1.000
_cell.length_c   1.000
_cell.angle_alpha   90.00
_cell.angle_beta   90.00
_cell.angle_gamma   90.00
#
_symmetry.space_group_name_H-M   'P 1'
#
loop_
_entity.id
_entity.type
_entity.pdbx_description
1 polymer ?
#
loop_
_entity_poly.entity_id
_entity_poly.type
_entity_poly.pdbx_seq_one_letter_code
_entity_poly.pdbx_strand_id
1 'polypeptide(L)' 'MEILQTISEDTTTPRNIRRAAKSAMETLQDKSLSHAVRAANAIGILDEISQDPNMPPYTRTRVWNVVSVLENIKD' A
#
# COMPACT_ATOMS: atom_id res chain seq x y z
N MET A 1 0.93 8.04 -6.72
CA MET A 1 1.31 7.11 -5.64
C MET A 1 2.41 7.70 -4.76
N GLU A 2 2.31 8.97 -4.40
CA GLU A 2 3.34 9.64 -3.58
C GLU A 2 3.35 9.12 -2.14
N ILE A 3 2.17 8.82 -1.58
CA ILE A 3 2.04 8.33 -0.20
C ILE A 3 2.74 6.98 0.01
N LEU A 4 2.56 6.01 -0.90
CA LEU A 4 3.23 4.72 -0.81
C LEU A 4 4.74 4.84 -0.96
N GLN A 5 5.20 5.74 -1.84
CA GLN A 5 6.62 6.04 -1.99
C GLN A 5 7.20 6.60 -0.69
N THR A 6 6.53 7.58 -0.07
CA THR A 6 6.95 8.13 1.23
C THR A 6 7.06 7.04 2.30
N ILE A 7 6.08 6.13 2.39
CA ILE A 7 6.15 5.01 3.36
C ILE A 7 7.33 4.08 3.04
N SER A 8 7.60 3.80 1.77
CA SER A 8 8.68 2.89 1.36
C SER A 8 10.08 3.44 1.68
N GLU A 9 10.23 4.77 1.69
CA GLU A 9 11.48 5.48 1.92
C GLU A 9 11.68 5.92 3.39
N ASP A 10 10.62 5.88 4.21
CA ASP A 10 10.65 6.30 5.61
C ASP A 10 11.44 5.33 6.50
N THR A 11 12.69 5.66 6.81
CA THR A 11 13.59 4.82 7.63
C THR A 11 13.11 4.59 9.07
N THR A 12 12.15 5.38 9.56
CA THR A 12 11.56 5.22 10.89
C THR A 12 10.45 4.17 10.95
N THR A 13 9.95 3.72 9.79
CA THR A 13 8.97 2.64 9.66
C THR A 13 9.68 1.27 9.53
N PRO A 14 9.21 0.19 10.20
CA PRO A 14 9.78 -1.16 10.08
C PRO A 14 9.96 -1.67 8.64
N ARG A 15 11.06 -2.43 8.40
CA ARG A 15 11.49 -2.85 7.06
C ARG A 15 10.42 -3.63 6.28
N ASN A 16 9.65 -4.49 6.96
CA ASN A 16 8.60 -5.28 6.35
C ASN A 16 7.46 -4.40 5.81
N ILE A 17 7.05 -3.37 6.56
CA ILE A 17 6.02 -2.40 6.13
C ILE A 17 6.51 -1.60 4.92
N ARG A 18 7.76 -1.13 4.94
CA ARG A 18 8.35 -0.43 3.77
C ARG A 18 8.39 -1.31 2.54
N ARG A 19 8.73 -2.59 2.70
CA ARG A 19 8.76 -3.57 1.60
C ARG A 19 7.37 -3.79 1.03
N ALA A 20 6.36 -3.96 1.87
CA ALA A 20 4.99 -4.14 1.43
C ALA A 20 4.45 -2.91 0.69
N ALA A 21 4.74 -1.69 1.17
CA ALA A 21 4.41 -0.46 0.45
C ALA A 21 5.03 -0.45 -0.95
N LYS A 22 6.29 -0.88 -1.09
CA LYS A 22 6.95 -1.03 -2.39
C LYS A 22 6.28 -2.08 -3.27
N SER A 23 5.95 -3.26 -2.74
CA SER A 23 5.24 -4.30 -3.48
C SER A 23 3.85 -3.86 -3.94
N ALA A 24 3.12 -3.09 -3.12
CA ALA A 24 1.84 -2.50 -3.52
C ALA A 24 2.01 -1.48 -4.67
N MET A 25 3.12 -0.74 -4.72
CA MET A 25 3.41 0.12 -5.87
C MET A 25 3.72 -0.70 -7.13
N GLU A 26 4.49 -1.78 -6.99
CA GLU A 26 4.84 -2.66 -8.12
C GLU A 26 3.57 -3.30 -8.72
N THR A 27 2.64 -3.78 -7.90
CA THR A 27 1.35 -4.32 -8.39
C THR A 27 0.51 -3.27 -9.11
N LEU A 28 0.51 -2.02 -8.66
CA LEU A 28 -0.20 -0.92 -9.32
C LEU A 28 0.40 -0.54 -10.68
N GLN A 29 1.67 -0.87 -10.92
CA GLN A 29 2.37 -0.60 -12.18
C GLN A 29 2.31 -1.77 -13.18
N ASP A 30 1.78 -2.94 -12.79
CA ASP A 30 1.74 -4.12 -13.64
C ASP A 30 0.76 -3.94 -14.81
N LYS A 31 1.29 -3.54 -15.98
CA LYS A 31 0.52 -3.23 -17.18
C LYS A 31 -0.26 -4.42 -17.76
N SER A 32 0.05 -5.65 -17.33
CA SER A 32 -0.64 -6.85 -17.80
C SER A 32 -2.02 -7.05 -17.17
N LEU A 33 -2.30 -6.40 -16.04
CA LEU A 33 -3.53 -6.54 -15.27
C LEU A 33 -4.48 -5.35 -15.52
N SER A 34 -5.79 -5.53 -15.32
CA SER A 34 -6.75 -4.40 -15.34
C SER A 34 -6.54 -3.48 -14.13
N HIS A 35 -6.99 -2.22 -14.22
CA HIS A 35 -6.87 -1.26 -13.10
C HIS A 35 -7.54 -1.78 -11.82
N ALA A 36 -8.72 -2.40 -11.95
CA ALA A 36 -9.43 -3.01 -10.84
C ALA A 36 -8.64 -4.16 -10.18
N VAL A 37 -8.04 -5.06 -10.98
CA VAL A 37 -7.24 -6.18 -10.45
C VAL A 37 -5.98 -5.66 -9.75
N ARG A 38 -5.33 -4.64 -10.31
CA ARG A 38 -4.16 -4.01 -9.67
C ARG A 38 -4.53 -3.38 -8.32
N ALA A 39 -5.64 -2.65 -8.28
CA ALA A 39 -6.14 -2.03 -7.05
C ALA A 39 -6.45 -3.09 -5.98
N ALA A 40 -7.17 -4.17 -6.35
CA ALA A 40 -7.48 -5.26 -5.44
C ALA A 40 -6.22 -5.96 -4.88
N ASN A 41 -5.23 -6.24 -5.74
CA ASN A 41 -3.96 -6.84 -5.32
C ASN A 41 -3.19 -5.91 -4.35
N ALA A 42 -3.14 -4.62 -4.64
CA ALA A 42 -2.49 -3.64 -3.76
C ALA A 42 -3.22 -3.49 -2.42
N ILE A 43 -4.55 -3.45 -2.41
CA ILE A 43 -5.36 -3.43 -1.17
C ILE A 43 -5.03 -4.65 -0.31
N GLY A 44 -5.00 -5.85 -0.89
CA GLY A 44 -4.67 -7.07 -0.14
C GLY A 44 -3.31 -7.01 0.56
N ILE A 45 -2.28 -6.48 -0.11
CA ILE A 45 -0.95 -6.27 0.50
C ILE A 45 -1.02 -5.27 1.65
N LEU A 46 -1.75 -4.18 1.46
CA LEU A 46 -1.88 -3.10 2.45
C LEU A 46 -2.72 -3.52 3.67
N ASP A 47 -3.74 -4.35 3.47
CA ASP A 47 -4.54 -4.90 4.55
C ASP A 47 -3.74 -5.87 5.42
N GLU A 48 -2.90 -6.71 4.81
CA GLU A 48 -2.02 -7.61 5.56
C GLU A 48 -1.10 -6.83 6.51
N ILE A 49 -0.41 -5.79 6.01
CA ILE A 49 0.46 -4.98 6.87
C ILE A 49 -0.31 -4.10 7.86
N SER A 50 -1.57 -3.75 7.57
CA SER A 50 -2.39 -2.98 8.51
C SER A 50 -2.58 -3.72 9.84
N GLN A 51 -2.46 -5.05 9.86
CA GLN A 51 -2.56 -5.85 11.07
C GLN A 51 -1.23 -5.97 11.84
N ASP A 52 -0.14 -5.38 11.34
CA ASP A 52 1.17 -5.45 12.01
C ASP A 52 1.15 -4.66 13.33
N PRO A 53 1.51 -5.30 14.46
CA PRO A 53 1.53 -4.64 15.77
C PRO A 53 2.62 -3.58 15.90
N ASN A 54 3.69 -3.65 15.11
CA ASN A 54 4.80 -2.70 15.09
C ASN A 54 4.56 -1.54 14.12
N MET A 55 3.40 -1.46 13.46
CA MET A 55 3.11 -0.37 12.54
C MET A 55 2.94 0.96 13.26
N PRO A 56 3.74 2.00 12.90
CA PRO A 56 3.58 3.32 13.48
C PRO A 56 2.18 3.91 13.20
N PRO A 57 1.56 4.63 14.17
CA PRO A 57 0.21 5.19 14.00
C PRO A 57 0.07 6.09 12.77
N TYR A 58 1.07 6.93 12.49
CA TYR A 58 1.05 7.81 11.32
C TYR A 58 1.09 7.02 10.00
N THR A 59 1.86 5.93 9.95
CA THR A 59 1.94 5.02 8.79
C THR A 59 0.61 4.33 8.57
N ARG A 60 -0.05 3.88 9.64
CA ARG A 60 -1.38 3.27 9.59
C ARG A 60 -2.42 4.20 8.96
N THR A 61 -2.46 5.47 9.37
CA THR A 61 -3.36 6.46 8.76
C THR A 61 -3.07 6.67 7.28
N ARG A 62 -1.79 6.72 6.89
CA ARG A 62 -1.39 6.85 5.48
C ARG A 62 -1.81 5.62 4.66
N VAL A 63 -1.62 4.41 5.19
CA VAL A 63 -2.06 3.17 4.56
C VAL A 63 -3.59 3.18 4.37
N TRP A 64 -4.35 3.55 5.40
CA TRP A 64 -5.80 3.65 5.31
C TRP A 64 -6.25 4.63 4.22
N ASN A 65 -5.64 5.81 4.14
CA ASN A 65 -5.92 6.77 3.07
C ASN A 65 -5.66 6.18 1.66
N VAL A 66 -4.59 5.42 1.49
CA VAL A 66 -4.29 4.76 0.21
C VAL A 66 -5.33 3.70 -0.11
N VAL A 67 -5.70 2.84 0.85
CA VAL A 67 -6.74 1.82 0.67
C VAL A 67 -8.07 2.47 0.24
N SER A 68 -8.52 3.53 0.92
CA SER A 68 -9.75 4.23 0.55
C SER A 68 -9.72 4.83 -0.86
N VAL A 69 -8.55 5.28 -1.34
CA VAL A 69 -8.39 5.75 -2.72
C VAL A 69 -8.48 4.57 -3.70
N LEU A 70 -7.84 3.44 -3.38
CA LEU A 70 -7.85 2.26 -4.24
C LEU A 70 -9.22 1.59 -4.30
N GLU A 71 -10.01 1.60 -3.22
CA GLU A 71 -11.37 1.05 -3.17
C GLU A 71 -12.35 1.78 -4.11
N ASN A 72 -12.04 3.04 -4.45
CA ASN A 72 -12.82 3.82 -5.41
C ASN A 72 -12.51 3.47 -6.87
N ILE A 73 -11.46 2.69 -7.14
CA ILE A 73 -11.13 2.22 -8.48
C ILE A 73 -12.01 1.01 -8.79
N LYS A 74 -13.13 1.24 -9.45
CA LYS A 74 -14.07 0.21 -9.92
C LYS A 74 -14.21 0.35 -11.43
N ASP A 75 -13.51 -0.54 -12.14
CA ASP A 75 -13.46 -0.73 -13.60
C ASP A 75 -12.88 0.42 -14.43
#